data_AF-A0A7X6YN89-F1
#
_entry.id   AF-A0A7X6YN89-F1
#
_cell.length_a   1.000
_cell.length_b   1.000
_cell.length_c   1.000
_cell.angle_alpha   90.00
_cell.angle_beta   90.00
_cell.angle_gamma   90.00
#
_symmetry.space_group_name_H-M   'P 1'
#
loop_
_entity.id
_entity.type
_entity.pdbx_description
1 polymer ?
#
loop_
_entity_poly.entity_id
_entity_poly.type
_entity_poly.pdbx_seq_one_letter_code
_entity_poly.pdbx_strand_id
1 'polypeptide(L)'
;MKVRKTLELKEKILKLYFIDKEKQINIAKKLKVSKYIVSRTLAKDSRYKEEKEKRKLENKKKNREFTKQYMNKKRGENDYLILKKMHDQASFELSGGKRPMNNIAFRNWNSSLYKYNDKNKCYVLKKGLTVGADVPKKINWK
;
A
#
# COMPACT_ATOMS: atom_id res chain seq x y z
N MET A 1 -60.89 -5.89 -14.06
CA MET A 1 -59.85 -6.91 -13.74
C MET A 1 -58.40 -6.37 -13.73
N LYS A 2 -57.99 -5.47 -14.65
CA LYS A 2 -56.61 -4.95 -14.75
C LYS A 2 -56.09 -4.19 -13.50
N VAL A 3 -56.95 -3.46 -12.79
CA VAL A 3 -56.54 -2.62 -11.63
C VAL A 3 -56.14 -3.45 -10.40
N ARG A 4 -56.80 -4.59 -10.15
CA ARG A 4 -56.45 -5.47 -9.01
C ARG A 4 -55.07 -6.12 -9.21
N LYS A 5 -54.79 -6.62 -10.42
CA LYS A 5 -53.47 -7.20 -10.78
C LYS A 5 -52.31 -6.22 -10.61
N THR A 6 -52.53 -4.92 -10.85
CA THR A 6 -51.47 -3.92 -10.67
C THR A 6 -51.26 -3.55 -9.21
N LEU A 7 -52.27 -3.62 -8.35
CA LEU A 7 -52.12 -3.42 -6.91
C LEU A 7 -51.29 -4.55 -6.27
N GLU A 8 -51.65 -5.80 -6.55
CA GLU A 8 -50.95 -6.99 -6.04
C GLU A 8 -49.46 -7.01 -6.45
N LEU A 9 -49.17 -6.58 -7.68
CA LEU A 9 -47.79 -6.49 -8.17
C LEU A 9 -46.97 -5.45 -7.38
N LYS A 10 -47.58 -4.29 -7.06
CA LYS A 10 -46.92 -3.24 -6.27
C LYS A 10 -46.62 -3.73 -4.87
N GLU A 11 -47.58 -4.35 -4.20
CA GLU A 11 -47.42 -4.89 -2.85
C GLU A 11 -46.31 -5.95 -2.80
N LYS A 12 -46.25 -6.86 -3.79
CA LYS A 12 -45.17 -7.83 -3.91
C LYS A 12 -43.79 -7.17 -4.08
N ILE A 13 -43.69 -6.13 -4.92
CA ILE A 13 -42.45 -5.39 -5.11
C ILE A 13 -42.00 -4.71 -3.80
N LEU A 14 -42.93 -4.09 -3.08
CA LEU A 14 -42.65 -3.41 -1.82
C LEU A 14 -42.21 -4.41 -0.74
N LYS A 15 -42.89 -5.57 -0.62
CA LYS A 15 -42.51 -6.63 0.32
C LYS A 15 -41.11 -7.16 0.05
N LEU A 16 -40.82 -7.55 -1.20
CA LEU A 16 -39.50 -8.06 -1.59
C LEU A 16 -38.38 -7.03 -1.38
N TYR A 17 -38.67 -5.75 -1.60
CA TYR A 17 -37.68 -4.70 -1.40
C TYR A 17 -37.47 -4.42 0.09
N PHE A 18 -38.51 -4.07 0.86
CA PHE A 18 -38.33 -3.59 2.23
C PHE A 18 -38.17 -4.69 3.27
N ILE A 19 -38.88 -5.82 3.13
CA ILE A 19 -38.84 -6.93 4.10
C ILE A 19 -37.71 -7.88 3.74
N ASP A 20 -37.73 -8.43 2.51
CA ASP A 20 -36.75 -9.45 2.09
C ASP A 20 -35.39 -8.86 1.69
N LYS A 21 -35.28 -7.52 1.72
CA LYS A 21 -34.08 -6.74 1.39
C LYS A 21 -33.44 -7.07 0.04
N GLU A 22 -34.24 -7.49 -0.94
CA GLU A 22 -33.71 -7.87 -2.25
C GLU A 22 -33.28 -6.68 -3.10
N LYS A 23 -32.35 -6.94 -4.02
CA LYS A 23 -31.94 -5.97 -5.06
C LYS A 23 -33.03 -5.89 -6.12
N GLN A 24 -33.26 -4.69 -6.66
CA GLN A 24 -34.26 -4.45 -7.72
C GLN A 24 -34.10 -5.37 -8.94
N ILE A 25 -32.86 -5.73 -9.28
CA ILE A 25 -32.55 -6.66 -10.38
C ILE A 25 -33.08 -8.07 -10.08
N ASN A 26 -32.96 -8.53 -8.83
CA ASN A 26 -33.44 -9.84 -8.43
C ASN A 26 -34.98 -9.86 -8.38
N ILE A 27 -35.59 -8.79 -7.86
CA ILE A 27 -37.04 -8.61 -7.86
C ILE A 27 -37.60 -8.65 -9.28
N ALA A 28 -36.96 -7.93 -10.21
CA ALA A 28 -37.33 -7.91 -11.62
C ALA A 28 -37.29 -9.31 -12.25
N LYS A 29 -36.22 -10.08 -11.99
CA LYS A 29 -36.08 -11.47 -12.45
C LYS A 29 -37.15 -12.38 -11.85
N LYS A 30 -37.39 -12.31 -10.53
CA LYS A 30 -38.40 -13.13 -9.82
C LYS A 30 -39.82 -12.90 -10.34
N LEU A 31 -40.18 -11.64 -10.54
CA LEU A 31 -41.52 -11.26 -10.98
C LEU A 31 -41.67 -11.26 -12.52
N LYS A 32 -40.59 -11.58 -13.27
CA LYS A 32 -40.53 -11.53 -14.74
C LYS A 32 -41.03 -10.18 -15.30
N VAL A 33 -40.64 -9.08 -14.65
CA VAL A 33 -40.95 -7.71 -15.06
C VAL A 33 -39.69 -6.93 -15.40
N SER A 34 -39.83 -5.87 -16.18
CA SER A 34 -38.71 -4.95 -16.42
C SER A 34 -38.25 -4.30 -15.11
N LYS A 35 -36.93 -4.15 -14.95
CA LYS A 35 -36.31 -3.38 -13.85
C LYS A 35 -36.89 -1.97 -13.74
N TYR A 36 -37.25 -1.36 -14.87
CA TYR A 36 -37.87 -0.03 -14.90
C TYR A 36 -39.17 0.03 -14.10
N ILE A 37 -40.02 -1.00 -14.23
CA ILE A 37 -41.30 -1.08 -13.51
C ILE A 37 -41.05 -1.13 -12.01
N VAL A 38 -40.09 -1.96 -11.57
CA VAL A 38 -39.69 -2.07 -10.16
C VAL A 38 -39.19 -0.72 -9.63
N SER A 39 -38.27 -0.07 -10.35
CA SER A 39 -37.71 1.22 -9.95
C SER A 39 -38.77 2.32 -9.88
N ARG A 40 -39.67 2.40 -10.88
CA ARG A 40 -40.78 3.36 -10.90
C ARG A 40 -41.77 3.14 -9.77
N THR A 41 -41.99 1.89 -9.40
CA THR A 41 -42.91 1.54 -8.31
C THR A 41 -42.32 1.96 -6.96
N LEU A 42 -41.05 1.64 -6.73
CA LEU A 42 -40.34 2.01 -5.50
C LEU A 42 -40.16 3.52 -5.38
N ALA A 43 -39.87 4.24 -6.47
CA ALA A 43 -39.67 5.68 -6.45
C ALA A 43 -40.91 6.48 -6.03
N LYS A 44 -42.11 5.89 -6.14
CA LYS A 44 -43.36 6.51 -5.66
C LYS A 44 -43.55 6.39 -4.15
N ASP A 45 -42.84 5.46 -3.50
CA ASP A 45 -42.90 5.25 -2.07
C ASP A 45 -41.94 6.22 -1.35
N SER A 46 -42.42 6.90 -0.31
CA SER A 46 -41.63 7.86 0.45
C SER A 46 -40.45 7.19 1.19
N ARG A 47 -40.62 5.94 1.63
CA ARG A 47 -39.62 5.16 2.39
C ARG A 47 -38.42 4.75 1.55
N TYR A 48 -38.58 4.73 0.23
CA TYR A 48 -37.54 4.24 -0.69
C TYR A 48 -36.25 5.05 -0.61
N LYS A 49 -36.35 6.39 -0.47
CA LYS A 49 -35.18 7.27 -0.41
C LYS A 49 -34.31 6.96 0.81
N GLU A 50 -34.93 6.79 1.97
CA GLU A 50 -34.24 6.47 3.23
C GLU A 50 -33.60 5.07 3.19
N GLU A 51 -34.36 4.06 2.77
CA GLU A 51 -33.86 2.67 2.64
C GLU A 51 -32.69 2.58 1.65
N LYS A 52 -32.75 3.34 0.54
CA LYS A 52 -31.67 3.39 -0.45
C LYS A 52 -30.37 3.94 0.16
N GLU A 53 -30.45 5.02 0.93
CA GLU A 53 -29.28 5.59 1.60
C GLU A 53 -28.73 4.66 2.69
N LYS A 54 -29.60 4.01 3.47
CA LYS A 54 -29.20 2.98 4.46
C LYS A 54 -28.39 1.86 3.80
N ARG A 55 -28.89 1.30 2.70
CA ARG A 55 -28.18 0.26 1.93
C ARG A 55 -26.85 0.73 1.35
N LYS A 56 -26.77 1.98 0.90
CA LYS A 56 -25.53 2.56 0.39
C LYS A 56 -24.47 2.61 1.50
N LEU A 57 -24.86 3.01 2.71
CA LEU A 57 -23.97 3.06 3.86
C LEU A 57 -23.53 1.66 4.30
N GLU A 58 -24.45 0.70 4.39
CA GLU A 58 -24.13 -0.70 4.71
C GLU A 58 -23.17 -1.32 3.70
N ASN A 59 -23.41 -1.14 2.40
CA ASN A 59 -22.53 -1.64 1.35
C ASN A 59 -21.15 -0.99 1.41
N LYS A 60 -21.07 0.31 1.74
CA LYS A 60 -19.78 0.99 1.94
C LYS A 60 -18.98 0.38 3.10
N LYS A 61 -19.66 0.05 4.21
CA LYS A 61 -19.03 -0.65 5.36
C LYS A 61 -18.52 -2.04 4.96
N LYS A 62 -19.38 -2.87 4.33
CA LYS A 62 -19.02 -4.21 3.85
C LYS A 62 -17.84 -4.18 2.88
N ASN A 63 -17.84 -3.25 1.93
CA ASN A 63 -16.74 -3.11 0.97
C ASN A 63 -15.44 -2.71 1.68
N ARG A 64 -15.49 -1.80 2.66
CA ARG A 64 -14.31 -1.43 3.46
C ARG A 64 -13.73 -2.63 4.22
N GLU A 65 -14.59 -3.45 4.82
CA GLU A 65 -14.17 -4.67 5.51
C GLU A 65 -13.57 -5.70 4.55
N PHE A 66 -14.21 -5.94 3.41
CA PHE A 66 -13.69 -6.82 2.37
C PHE A 66 -12.31 -6.36 1.88
N THR A 67 -12.14 -5.06 1.59
CA THR A 67 -10.84 -4.51 1.19
C THR A 67 -9.78 -4.69 2.27
N LYS A 68 -10.12 -4.47 3.55
CA LYS A 68 -9.19 -4.73 4.67
C LYS A 68 -8.75 -6.18 4.71
N GLN A 69 -9.69 -7.12 4.62
CA GLN A 69 -9.40 -8.56 4.62
C GLN A 69 -8.56 -8.98 3.41
N TYR A 70 -8.90 -8.49 2.23
CA TYR A 70 -8.16 -8.75 1.00
C TYR A 70 -6.72 -8.24 1.09
N MET A 71 -6.53 -7.01 1.58
CA MET A 71 -5.20 -6.42 1.80
C MET A 71 -4.39 -7.18 2.85
N ASN A 72 -5.02 -7.62 3.94
CA ASN A 72 -4.36 -8.43 4.97
C ASN A 72 -3.95 -9.81 4.42
N LYS A 73 -4.82 -10.48 3.66
CA LYS A 73 -4.49 -11.76 3.01
C LYS A 73 -3.30 -11.59 2.06
N LYS A 74 -3.26 -10.51 1.29
CA LYS A 74 -2.13 -10.18 0.39
C LYS A 74 -0.86 -9.78 1.14
N ARG A 75 -0.97 -9.26 2.36
CA ARG A 75 0.17 -8.91 3.22
C ARG A 75 0.81 -10.12 3.91
N GLY A 76 0.11 -11.23 4.10
CA GLY A 76 0.67 -12.45 4.69
C GLY A 76 1.87 -13.05 3.92
N GLU A 77 1.99 -12.79 2.61
CA GLU A 77 3.18 -13.13 1.82
C GLU A 77 4.34 -12.14 2.02
N ASN A 78 4.07 -10.99 2.64
CA ASN A 78 4.98 -9.85 2.81
C ASN A 78 5.64 -9.81 4.19
N ASP A 79 5.18 -10.62 5.16
CA ASP A 79 5.72 -10.66 6.51
C ASP A 79 7.19 -11.10 6.53
N TYR A 80 7.57 -12.06 5.67
CA TYR A 80 8.97 -12.43 5.46
C TYR A 80 9.79 -11.26 4.90
N LEU A 81 9.22 -10.49 3.97
CA LEU A 81 9.90 -9.34 3.37
C LEU A 81 10.07 -8.19 4.37
N ILE A 82 9.08 -7.99 5.25
CA ILE A 82 9.13 -7.04 6.36
C ILE A 82 10.20 -7.47 7.37
N LEU A 83 10.19 -8.73 7.79
CA LEU A 83 11.18 -9.30 8.71
C LEU A 83 12.59 -9.18 8.15
N LYS A 84 12.77 -9.51 6.87
CA LYS A 84 14.05 -9.34 6.16
C LYS A 84 14.52 -7.88 6.17
N LYS A 85 13.63 -6.92 5.88
CA LYS A 85 13.97 -5.49 5.96
C LYS A 85 14.36 -5.06 7.37
N MET A 86 13.68 -5.58 8.40
CA MET A 86 14.02 -5.29 9.80
C MET A 86 15.41 -5.84 10.15
N HIS A 87 15.73 -7.06 9.73
CA HIS A 87 17.06 -7.64 9.90
C HIS A 87 18.15 -6.87 9.14
N ASP A 88 17.89 -6.48 7.89
CA ASP A 88 18.80 -5.68 7.08
C ASP A 88 19.07 -4.34 7.78
N GLN A 89 18.02 -3.66 8.23
CA GLN A 89 18.14 -2.38 8.95
C GLN A 89 18.93 -2.51 10.26
N ALA A 90 18.60 -3.50 11.09
CA ALA A 90 19.32 -3.76 12.34
C ALA A 90 20.80 -4.08 12.08
N SER A 91 21.09 -4.86 11.03
CA SER A 91 22.46 -5.17 10.63
C SER A 91 23.21 -3.91 10.19
N PHE A 92 22.57 -3.03 9.41
CA PHE A 92 23.16 -1.75 9.01
C PHE A 92 23.44 -0.83 10.19
N GLU A 93 22.54 -0.73 11.16
CA GLU A 93 22.72 0.08 12.36
C GLU A 93 23.87 -0.43 13.22
N LEU A 94 23.97 -1.75 13.43
CA LEU A 94 25.03 -2.38 14.19
C LEU A 94 26.40 -2.32 13.47
N SER A 95 26.43 -2.51 12.15
CA SER A 95 27.67 -2.49 11.37
C SER A 95 28.19 -1.07 11.09
N GLY A 96 27.44 -0.03 11.46
CA GLY A 96 27.74 1.36 11.13
C GLY A 96 27.52 1.72 9.64
N GLY A 97 26.86 0.84 8.88
CA GLY A 97 26.57 1.01 7.44
C GLY A 97 27.74 0.66 6.50
N LYS A 98 27.52 0.80 5.19
CA LYS A 98 28.58 0.74 4.17
C LYS A 98 29.36 2.05 4.16
N ARG A 99 30.38 2.17 5.02
CA ARG A 99 31.29 3.32 4.98
C ARG A 99 32.47 2.98 4.08
N PRO A 100 32.74 3.75 2.99
CA PRO A 100 33.99 3.59 2.27
C PRO A 100 35.15 3.83 3.23
N MET A 101 36.26 3.11 3.04
CA MET A 101 37.42 3.24 3.91
C MET A 101 37.92 4.68 3.88
N ASN A 102 38.06 5.30 5.06
CA ASN A 102 38.58 6.67 5.15
C ASN A 102 40.05 6.69 4.66
N ASN A 103 40.46 7.77 4.00
CA ASN A 103 41.84 7.98 3.55
C ASN A 103 42.86 7.81 4.69
N ILE A 104 42.53 8.24 5.91
CA ILE A 104 43.40 8.03 7.09
C ILE A 104 43.52 6.55 7.43
N ALA A 105 42.41 5.80 7.41
CA ALA A 105 42.42 4.36 7.63
C ALA A 105 43.23 3.63 6.54
N PHE A 106 43.04 4.02 5.27
CA PHE A 106 43.84 3.52 4.15
C PHE A 106 45.33 3.76 4.35
N ARG A 107 45.73 4.97 4.77
CA ARG A 107 47.13 5.30 5.08
C ARG A 107 47.67 4.51 6.25
N ASN A 108 46.88 4.28 7.29
CA ASN A 108 47.33 3.52 8.47
C ASN A 108 47.58 2.06 8.12
N TRP A 109 46.73 1.48 7.28
CA TRP A 109 46.90 0.12 6.75
C TRP A 109 48.06 0.03 5.75
N ASN A 110 48.31 1.10 4.97
CA ASN A 110 49.36 1.17 3.96
C ASN A 110 50.44 2.20 4.30
N SER A 111 50.95 2.15 5.54
CA SER A 111 51.84 3.19 6.09
C SER A 111 53.13 3.37 5.30
N SER A 112 53.63 2.30 4.69
CA SER A 112 54.87 2.28 3.89
C SER A 112 54.79 3.07 2.59
N LEU A 113 53.60 3.31 2.03
CA LEU A 113 53.40 4.04 0.77
C LEU A 113 53.54 5.56 0.93
N TYR A 114 53.43 6.06 2.16
CA TYR A 114 53.37 7.50 2.45
C TYR A 114 54.60 7.99 3.20
N LYS A 115 54.95 9.26 2.98
CA LYS A 115 55.93 10.02 3.76
C LYS A 115 55.22 11.18 4.46
N TYR A 116 55.53 11.41 5.73
CA TYR A 116 55.00 12.57 6.45
C TYR A 116 55.75 13.85 6.04
N ASN A 117 54.99 14.93 5.91
CA ASN A 117 55.51 16.26 5.63
C ASN A 117 55.12 17.20 6.77
N ASP A 118 56.10 17.53 7.63
CA ASP A 118 55.90 18.35 8.82
C ASP A 118 55.39 19.76 8.50
N LYS A 119 55.86 20.35 7.39
CA LYS A 119 55.51 21.74 7.00
C LYS A 119 54.02 21.90 6.76
N ASN A 120 53.44 20.93 6.05
CA ASN A 120 52.04 20.95 5.64
C ASN A 120 51.15 20.08 6.54
N LYS A 121 51.73 19.43 7.54
CA LYS A 121 51.07 18.46 8.45
C LYS A 121 50.23 17.44 7.66
N CYS A 122 50.81 16.85 6.62
CA CYS A 122 50.12 15.92 5.74
C CYS A 122 51.01 14.74 5.31
N TYR A 123 50.38 13.62 4.99
CA TYR A 123 51.01 12.49 4.32
C TYR A 123 50.96 12.64 2.82
N VAL A 124 52.10 12.38 2.17
CA VAL A 124 52.24 12.44 0.72
C VAL A 124 52.74 11.09 0.23
N LEU A 125 52.13 10.59 -0.85
CA LEU A 125 52.55 9.35 -1.50
C LEU A 125 54.01 9.44 -1.95
N LYS A 126 54.78 8.37 -1.74
CA LYS A 126 56.18 8.30 -2.17
C LYS A 126 56.28 8.42 -3.69
N LYS A 127 57.24 9.22 -4.17
CA LYS A 127 57.53 9.38 -5.59
C LYS A 127 58.12 8.06 -6.14
N GLY A 128 57.76 7.71 -7.37
CA GLY A 128 58.23 6.48 -8.05
C GLY A 128 57.28 5.28 -7.95
N LEU A 129 56.12 5.43 -7.30
CA LEU A 129 55.09 4.39 -7.24
C LEU A 129 54.02 4.63 -8.31
N THR A 130 53.71 3.60 -9.09
CA THR A 130 52.54 3.59 -9.99
C THR A 130 51.33 3.12 -9.20
N VAL A 131 50.34 3.99 -9.01
CA VAL A 131 49.12 3.70 -8.25
C VAL A 131 47.87 4.00 -9.08
N GLY A 132 46.76 3.30 -8.77
CA GLY A 132 45.46 3.55 -9.38
C GLY A 132 44.84 4.89 -8.97
N ALA A 133 43.78 5.31 -9.67
CA ALA A 133 43.14 6.61 -9.48
C ALA A 133 42.53 6.78 -8.06
N ASP A 134 42.05 5.69 -7.46
CA ASP A 134 41.40 5.72 -6.14
C ASP A 134 42.39 5.87 -4.97
N VAL A 135 43.71 5.79 -5.23
CA VAL A 135 44.71 5.90 -4.17
C VAL A 135 44.93 7.38 -3.82
N PRO A 136 44.71 7.79 -2.56
CA PRO A 136 44.82 9.18 -2.17
C PRO A 136 46.28 9.63 -2.22
N LYS A 137 46.61 10.62 -3.06
CA LYS A 137 47.99 11.11 -3.22
C LYS A 137 48.47 11.97 -2.04
N LYS A 138 47.54 12.67 -1.40
CA LYS A 138 47.78 13.55 -0.25
C LYS A 138 46.67 13.35 0.77
N ILE A 139 47.03 13.20 2.04
CA ILE A 139 46.10 12.94 3.15
C ILE A 139 46.49 13.84 4.29
N ASN A 140 45.55 14.62 4.81
CA ASN A 140 45.83 15.46 5.97
C ASN A 140 46.03 14.60 7.22
N TRP A 141 46.90 15.04 8.12
CA TRP A 141 47.08 14.36 9.42
C TRP A 141 45.87 14.51 10.34
N LYS A 142 45.15 15.63 10.20
CA LYS A 142 43.88 15.89 10.88
C LYS A 142 42.70 15.36 10.08
#